data_AF-F8H9B0-F1
#
_entry.id   AF-F8H9B0-F1
#
_cell.length_a   1.000
_cell.length_b   1.000
_cell.length_c   1.000
_cell.angle_alpha   90.00
_cell.angle_beta   90.00
_cell.angle_gamma   90.00
#
_symmetry.space_group_name_H-M   'P 1'
#
loop_
_entity.id
_entity.type
_entity.pdbx_description
1 polymer ?
#
loop_
_entity_poly.entity_id
_entity_poly.type
_entity_poly.pdbx_seq_one_letter_code
_entity_poly.pdbx_strand_id
1 'polypeptide(L)'
;MRQLRELQSRNIDSYIITVGDLANGISLGIFSRKDSAEGVVARLREVDYAALVRELPRMHRKYWVRVGAASRGQLDDAMLQGLKNDMPELQHRQMPCAGVATSE
;
A
#
# COMPACT_ATOMS: atom_id res chain seq x y z
N MET A 1 24.56 20.27 -0.82
CA MET A 1 23.52 21.28 -0.47
C MET A 1 23.16 22.26 -1.59
N ARG A 2 23.97 22.44 -2.66
CA ARG A 2 23.63 23.34 -3.78
C ARG A 2 22.46 22.82 -4.63
N GLN A 3 22.45 21.54 -4.99
CA GLN A 3 21.40 20.92 -5.82
C GLN A 3 20.01 20.95 -5.18
N LEU A 4 19.88 20.70 -3.87
CA LEU A 4 18.58 20.75 -3.19
C LEU A 4 17.97 22.16 -3.25
N ARG A 5 18.77 23.19 -2.97
CA ARG A 5 18.31 24.59 -3.07
C ARG A 5 17.91 24.95 -4.50
N GLU A 6 18.61 24.43 -5.49
CA GLU A 6 18.28 24.64 -6.90
C GLU A 6 16.94 23.99 -7.28
N LEU A 7 16.70 22.74 -6.87
CA LEU A 7 15.43 22.04 -7.10
C LEU A 7 14.26 22.74 -6.41
N GLN A 8 14.43 23.14 -5.15
CA GLN A 8 13.41 23.89 -4.40
C GLN A 8 13.13 25.27 -5.04
N SER A 9 14.16 25.95 -5.55
CA SER A 9 13.99 27.22 -6.27
C SER A 9 13.22 27.08 -7.59
N ARG A 10 13.18 25.86 -8.16
CA ARG A 10 12.40 25.48 -9.34
C ARG A 10 11.03 24.88 -8.99
N ASN A 11 10.60 25.00 -7.73
CA ASN A 11 9.33 24.51 -7.22
C ASN A 11 9.17 22.98 -7.31
N ILE A 12 10.28 22.25 -7.15
CA ILE A 12 10.30 20.78 -7.11
C ILE A 12 10.39 20.36 -5.64
N ASP A 13 9.30 19.78 -5.12
CA ASP A 13 9.24 19.22 -3.77
C ASP A 13 10.34 18.16 -3.60
N SER A 14 11.31 18.46 -2.76
CA SER A 14 12.51 17.64 -2.61
C SER A 14 12.89 17.46 -1.14
N TYR A 15 13.11 16.20 -0.75
CA TYR A 15 13.42 15.79 0.63
C TYR A 15 14.72 14.99 0.66
N ILE A 16 15.51 15.13 1.73
CA ILE A 16 16.71 14.31 1.93
C ILE A 16 16.29 12.96 2.50
N ILE A 17 16.74 11.87 1.89
CA ILE A 17 16.62 10.53 2.45
C ILE A 17 17.70 10.38 3.52
N THR A 18 17.31 10.22 4.78
CA THR A 18 18.23 10.23 5.93
C THR A 18 18.66 8.84 6.39
N VAL A 19 17.97 7.79 5.95
CA VAL A 19 18.13 6.41 6.46
C VAL A 19 17.94 5.37 5.36
N GLY A 20 18.53 4.19 5.56
CA GLY A 20 18.45 3.04 4.64
C GLY A 20 19.38 3.15 3.44
N ASP A 21 19.20 2.27 2.45
CA ASP A 21 20.12 2.08 1.31
C ASP A 21 20.25 3.31 0.39
N LEU A 22 19.32 4.27 0.50
CA LEU A 22 19.30 5.50 -0.29
C LEU A 22 19.66 6.73 0.55
N ALA A 23 20.23 6.55 1.75
CA ALA A 23 20.67 7.65 2.59
C ALA A 23 21.60 8.60 1.82
N ASN A 24 21.43 9.91 2.05
CA ASN A 24 22.06 11.01 1.30
C ASN A 24 21.54 11.24 -0.13
N GLY A 25 20.51 10.50 -0.57
CA GLY A 25 19.78 10.78 -1.81
C GLY A 25 18.76 11.92 -1.68
N ILE A 26 18.39 12.51 -2.82
CA ILE A 26 17.28 13.47 -2.92
C ILE A 26 16.03 12.72 -3.38
N SER A 27 15.02 12.66 -2.53
CA SER A 27 13.67 12.21 -2.90
C SER A 27 12.95 13.34 -3.62
N LEU A 28 12.34 13.02 -4.76
CA LEU A 28 11.60 13.95 -5.62
C LEU A 28 10.08 13.77 -5.51
N GLY A 29 9.64 12.98 -4.51
CA GLY A 29 8.24 12.66 -4.26
C GLY A 29 7.95 11.16 -4.17
N ILE A 30 6.76 10.83 -3.64
CA ILE A 30 6.19 9.48 -3.64
C ILE A 30 4.92 9.52 -4.47
N PHE A 31 4.85 8.67 -5.50
CA PHE A 31 3.74 8.64 -6.44
C PHE A 31 2.96 7.33 -6.29
N SER A 32 1.63 7.40 -6.33
CA SER A 32 0.75 6.22 -6.31
C SER A 32 0.69 5.52 -7.66
N ARG A 33 0.98 6.24 -8.75
CA ARG A 33 1.00 5.72 -10.13
C ARG A 33 2.37 5.94 -10.76
N LYS A 34 2.79 4.95 -11.55
CA LYS A 34 4.10 4.95 -12.23
C LYS A 34 4.26 6.08 -13.25
N ASP A 35 3.21 6.32 -14.04
CA ASP A 35 3.16 7.38 -15.07
C ASP A 35 3.51 8.78 -14.52
N SER A 36 3.07 9.04 -13.29
CA SER A 36 3.21 10.33 -12.63
C SER A 36 4.66 10.53 -12.17
N ALA A 37 5.32 9.46 -11.70
CA ALA A 37 6.75 9.48 -11.39
C ALA A 37 7.60 9.64 -12.66
N GLU A 38 7.24 8.95 -13.74
CA GLU A 38 7.93 9.03 -15.03
C GLU A 38 7.85 10.44 -15.65
N GLY A 39 6.70 11.11 -15.51
CA GLY A 39 6.55 12.51 -15.93
C GLY A 39 7.53 13.47 -15.24
N VAL A 40 7.78 13.27 -13.93
CA VAL A 40 8.77 14.05 -13.19
C VAL A 40 10.20 13.76 -13.67
N VAL A 41 10.52 12.49 -13.94
CA VAL A 41 11.83 12.12 -14.51
C VAL A 41 12.04 12.77 -15.88
N ALA A 42 11.03 12.76 -16.75
CA ALA A 42 11.11 13.39 -18.06
C ALA A 42 11.39 14.90 -17.95
N ARG A 43 10.65 15.60 -17.09
CA ARG A 43 10.86 17.04 -16.84
C ARG A 43 12.24 17.36 -16.28
N LEU A 44 12.80 16.49 -15.45
CA LEU A 44 14.15 16.65 -14.91
C LEU A 44 15.24 16.41 -15.96
N ARG A 45 15.01 15.52 -16.91
CA ARG A 45 15.94 15.30 -18.03
C ARG A 45 16.05 16.53 -18.94
N GLU A 46 14.97 17.29 -19.12
CA GLU A 46 14.98 18.55 -19.89
C GLU A 46 15.91 19.62 -19.29
N VAL A 47 16.26 19.47 -18.01
CA VAL A 47 17.16 20.36 -17.28
C VAL A 47 18.44 19.65 -16.83
N ASP A 48 18.86 18.61 -17.56
CA ASP A 48 20.09 17.82 -17.38
C ASP A 48 20.24 17.11 -16.02
N TYR A 49 19.12 16.83 -15.34
CA TYR A 49 19.12 16.04 -14.12
C TYR A 49 18.69 14.59 -14.39
N ALA A 50 19.55 13.65 -14.01
CA ALA A 50 19.22 12.23 -14.00
C ALA A 50 18.48 11.85 -12.71
N ALA A 51 17.29 11.28 -12.84
CA ALA A 51 16.48 10.76 -11.74
C ALA A 51 16.08 9.31 -11.98
N LEU A 52 15.91 8.54 -10.90
CA LEU A 52 15.55 7.12 -10.94
C LEU A 52 14.19 6.92 -10.27
N VAL A 53 13.35 6.08 -10.87
CA VAL A 53 12.10 5.61 -10.25
C VAL A 53 12.39 4.28 -9.56
N ARG A 54 12.05 4.18 -8.27
CA ARG A 54 12.09 2.92 -7.52
C ARG A 54 10.69 2.60 -7.04
N GLU A 55 10.25 1.37 -7.29
CA GLU A 55 8.99 0.88 -6.73
C GLU A 55 9.14 0.66 -5.22
N LEU A 56 8.23 1.25 -4.45
CA LEU A 56 8.12 1.05 -3.02
C LEU A 56 6.99 0.05 -2.78
N PRO A 57 7.30 -1.21 -2.40
CA PRO A 57 6.27 -2.20 -2.16
C PRO A 57 5.43 -1.76 -0.95
N ARG A 58 4.14 -1.52 -1.18
CA ARG A 58 3.17 -1.31 -0.10
C ARG A 58 2.77 -2.68 0.44
N MET A 59 3.33 -3.07 1.59
CA MET A 59 2.84 -4.25 2.29
C MET A 59 1.53 -3.91 3.00
N HIS A 60 0.42 -4.39 2.45
CA HIS A 60 -0.85 -4.40 3.16
C HIS A 60 -0.91 -5.67 4.02
N ARG A 61 -0.79 -5.52 5.35
CA ARG A 61 -1.01 -6.62 6.28
C ARG A 61 -2.51 -6.86 6.41
N LYS A 62 -2.96 -8.06 6.06
CA LYS A 62 -4.33 -8.52 6.31
C LYS A 62 -4.27 -9.60 7.38
N TYR A 63 -5.17 -9.50 8.35
CA TYR A 63 -5.32 -10.52 9.40
C TYR A 63 -6.58 -11.33 9.12
N TRP A 64 -6.45 -12.65 9.25
CA TRP A 64 -7.56 -13.58 9.09
C TRP A 64 -7.92 -14.16 10.44
N VAL A 65 -9.19 -14.02 10.83
CA VAL A 65 -9.74 -14.70 12.00
C VAL A 65 -10.52 -15.90 11.50
N ARG A 66 -10.08 -17.10 11.91
CA ARG A 66 -10.80 -18.35 11.61
C ARG A 66 -11.63 -18.76 12.81
N VAL A 67 -12.88 -19.05 12.56
CA VAL A 67 -13.85 -19.46 13.58
C VAL A 67 -13.99 -20.97 13.47
N GLY A 68 -13.71 -21.67 14.58
CA GLY A 68 -13.84 -23.12 14.64
C GLY A 68 -15.29 -23.57 14.51
N ALA A 69 -15.51 -24.80 14.02
CA ALA A 69 -16.86 -25.34 13.83
C ALA A 69 -17.68 -25.35 15.14
N ALA A 70 -17.06 -25.69 16.27
CA ALA A 70 -17.68 -25.68 17.60
C ALA A 70 -18.16 -24.29 18.04
N SER A 71 -17.53 -23.23 17.51
CA SER A 71 -17.83 -21.83 17.82
C SER A 71 -18.70 -21.15 16.76
N ARG A 72 -19.20 -21.88 15.76
CA ARG A 72 -19.97 -21.27 14.66
C ARG A 72 -21.22 -20.55 15.16
N GLY A 73 -21.91 -21.12 16.15
CA GLY A 73 -23.10 -20.51 16.75
C GLY A 73 -22.81 -19.26 17.59
N GLN A 74 -21.54 -18.95 17.88
CA GLN A 74 -21.14 -17.74 18.60
C GLN A 74 -21.01 -16.52 17.67
N LEU A 75 -21.01 -16.75 16.36
CA LEU A 75 -20.99 -15.72 15.32
C LEU A 75 -22.33 -15.67 14.62
N ASP A 76 -23.28 -15.02 15.28
CA ASP A 76 -24.58 -14.71 14.69
C ASP A 76 -24.51 -13.47 13.79
N ASP A 77 -25.60 -13.24 13.06
CA ASP A 77 -25.68 -12.12 12.11
C ASP A 77 -25.64 -10.77 12.83
N ALA A 78 -26.17 -10.67 14.05
CA ALA A 78 -26.17 -9.44 14.83
C ALA A 78 -24.74 -9.03 15.23
N MET A 79 -23.95 -9.97 15.73
CA MET A 79 -22.55 -9.73 16.06
C MET A 79 -21.73 -9.43 14.80
N LEU A 80 -21.99 -10.12 13.69
CA LEU A 80 -21.31 -9.83 12.43
C LEU A 80 -21.62 -8.42 11.91
N GLN A 81 -22.86 -7.94 12.06
CA GLN A 81 -23.23 -6.57 11.71
C GLN A 81 -22.55 -5.56 12.64
N GLY A 82 -22.49 -5.82 13.95
CA GLY A 82 -21.72 -5.01 14.89
C GLY A 82 -20.26 -4.86 14.45
N LEU A 83 -19.62 -5.98 14.13
CA LEU A 83 -18.23 -5.99 13.64
C LEU A 83 -18.06 -5.21 12.33
N LYS A 84 -19.02 -5.24 11.41
CA LYS A 84 -18.97 -4.45 10.17
C LYS A 84 -19.15 -2.94 10.41
N ASN A 85 -19.94 -2.57 11.41
CA ASN A 85 -20.10 -1.16 11.79
C ASN A 85 -18.81 -0.62 12.43
N ASP A 86 -18.19 -1.41 13.31
CA ASP A 86 -16.94 -1.02 13.99
C ASP A 86 -15.72 -1.10 13.06
N MET A 87 -15.76 -2.00 12.08
CA MET A 87 -14.70 -2.22 11.09
C MET A 87 -15.27 -2.20 9.67
N PRO A 88 -15.42 -1.02 9.04
CA PRO A 88 -16.07 -0.88 7.73
C PRO A 88 -15.37 -1.66 6.59
N GLU A 89 -14.07 -1.91 6.72
CA GLU A 89 -13.29 -2.69 5.75
C GLU A 89 -13.33 -4.21 5.99
N LEU A 90 -14.02 -4.67 7.05
CA LEU A 90 -14.12 -6.08 7.39
C LEU A 90 -14.83 -6.86 6.27
N GLN A 91 -14.12 -7.85 5.73
CA GLN A 91 -14.68 -8.82 4.80
C GLN A 91 -14.98 -10.13 5.54
N HIS A 92 -16.17 -10.66 5.32
CA HIS A 92 -16.58 -11.95 5.86
C HIS A 92 -16.86 -12.91 4.71
N ARG A 93 -16.33 -14.14 4.84
CA ARG A 93 -16.53 -15.22 3.86
C ARG A 93 -16.87 -16.51 4.59
N GLN A 94 -18.01 -17.11 4.26
CA GLN A 94 -18.31 -18.48 4.65
C GLN A 94 -17.74 -19.43 3.62
N MET A 95 -16.93 -20.38 4.07
CA MET A 95 -16.44 -21.48 3.25
C MET A 95 -17.27 -22.71 3.62
N PRO A 96 -18.37 -23.02 2.89
CA PRO A 96 -19.07 -24.28 3.10
C PRO A 96 -18.08 -25.43 2.88
N CYS A 97 -18.17 -26.48 3.69
CA CYS A 97 -17.44 -27.71 3.43
C CYS A 97 -17.82 -28.17 2.01
N ALA A 98 -16.82 -28.47 1.18
CA ALA A 98 -17.08 -29.21 -0.05
C ALA A 98 -17.91 -30.43 0.33
N GLY A 99 -19.06 -30.61 -0.31
CA GLY A 99 -19.95 -31.74 -0.04
C GLY A 99 -19.09 -33.00 -0.03
N VAL A 100 -19.02 -33.65 1.13
CA VAL A 100 -18.49 -35.02 1.19
C VAL A 100 -19.34 -35.78 0.19
N ALA A 101 -18.68 -36.39 -0.80
CA ALA A 101 -19.29 -36.99 -1.98
C ALA A 101 -20.65 -37.63 -1.64
N THR A 102 -21.68 -37.31 -2.42
CA THR A 102 -22.87 -38.17 -2.51
C THR A 102 -22.38 -39.55 -2.98
N SER A 103 -22.21 -40.46 -2.02
CA SER A 103 -22.18 -41.89 -2.30
C SER A 103 -23.60 -42.41 -2.09
N GLU A 104 -24.15 -42.92 -3.20
CA GLU A 104 -25.45 -43.56 -3.43
C GLU A 104 -26.72 -42.69 -3.36
#